data_AF-A0A7S4F4M5-F1
#
_entry.id   AF-A0A7S4F4M5-F1
#
_cell.length_a   1.000
_cell.length_b   1.000
_cell.length_c   1.000
_cell.angle_alpha   90.00
_cell.angle_beta   90.00
_cell.angle_gamma   90.00
#
_symmetry.space_group_name_H-M   'P 1'
#
loop_
_entity.id
_entity.type
_entity.pdbx_description
1 polymer ?
#
loop_
_entity_poly.entity_id
_entity_poly.type
_entity_poly.pdbx_seq_one_letter_code
_entity_poly.pdbx_strand_id
1 'polypeptide(L)'
;PRSGKPLHYKNSTFHRAVSLDDAPPQFMWENSDQTGRRFEVWKGMFVHGGDIWHGDGSGGESIYGDSFDDEAFELRHDAPGLLSMAGTPPMRQREDERRVHKPNMNSSQFFITTKASTPALGGATIPHFDHKHVVFGRVVSGMDIVRKIQQLPVDIMRRHLIVEKVIIRGCGELTSEAAQACSDAAEACSDAGAIATNNAGQSG
;
A
#
# COMPACT_ATOMS: atom_id res chain seq x y z
N PRO A 1 -1.03 5.42 27.19
CA PRO A 1 -0.61 5.96 25.88
C PRO A 1 0.45 7.06 26.06
N ARG A 2 1.71 6.79 25.66
CA ARG A 2 2.74 7.83 25.62
C ARG A 2 2.41 8.74 24.43
N SER A 3 1.66 9.82 24.67
CA SER A 3 1.21 10.73 23.63
C SER A 3 2.38 11.60 23.16
N GLY A 4 2.99 11.25 22.03
CA GLY A 4 3.80 12.21 21.29
C GLY A 4 2.96 13.18 20.47
N LYS A 5 3.65 14.08 19.77
CA LYS A 5 3.03 15.07 18.88
C LYS A 5 2.21 14.35 17.78
N PRO A 6 0.97 14.81 17.46
CA PRO A 6 0.19 14.23 16.38
C PRO A 6 0.95 14.23 15.04
N LEU A 7 0.88 13.13 14.32
CA LEU A 7 1.39 13.05 12.94
C LEU A 7 0.39 13.70 11.98
N HIS A 8 0.89 14.48 11.04
CA HIS A 8 0.09 15.08 9.99
C HIS A 8 0.64 14.67 8.63
N TYR A 9 -0.19 14.01 7.83
CA TYR A 9 0.15 13.60 6.46
C TYR A 9 -0.06 14.72 5.43
N LYS A 10 -0.48 15.91 5.85
CA LYS A 10 -0.64 17.06 4.96
C LYS A 10 0.69 17.40 4.30
N ASN A 11 0.67 17.52 2.97
CA ASN A 11 1.81 17.73 2.08
C ASN A 11 2.77 16.53 1.94
N SER A 12 2.52 15.42 2.62
CA SER A 12 3.23 14.16 2.34
C SER A 12 2.77 13.56 1.01
N THR A 13 3.50 12.57 0.52
CA THR A 13 3.28 11.99 -0.81
C THR A 13 2.98 10.51 -0.79
N PHE A 14 2.15 10.09 -1.74
CA PHE A 14 2.26 8.72 -2.25
C PHE A 14 3.46 8.71 -3.18
N HIS A 15 4.45 7.89 -2.85
CA HIS A 15 5.76 7.92 -3.48
C HIS A 15 6.05 6.64 -4.27
N ARG A 16 5.34 5.53 -4.01
CA ARG A 16 5.41 4.32 -4.83
C ARG A 16 4.03 3.81 -5.18
N ALA A 17 3.90 3.31 -6.39
CA ALA A 17 2.72 2.61 -6.87
C ALA A 17 3.20 1.38 -7.63
N VAL A 18 2.42 0.31 -7.60
CA VAL A 18 2.76 -0.88 -8.38
C VAL A 18 1.57 -1.28 -9.23
N SER A 19 1.72 -1.13 -10.55
CA SER A 19 0.71 -1.54 -11.53
C SER A 19 0.86 -3.02 -11.94
N LEU A 20 -0.24 -3.62 -12.41
CA LEU A 20 -0.29 -4.97 -12.96
C LEU A 20 0.27 -5.03 -14.40
N ASP A 21 0.20 -3.91 -15.12
CA ASP A 21 0.52 -3.84 -16.54
C ASP A 21 2.02 -3.70 -16.83
N ASP A 22 2.82 -3.46 -15.78
CA ASP A 22 4.28 -3.38 -15.84
C ASP A 22 4.89 -4.80 -15.89
N ALA A 23 4.81 -5.39 -17.09
CA ALA A 23 5.45 -6.63 -17.56
C ALA A 23 4.90 -7.95 -16.95
N PRO A 24 4.86 -9.06 -17.73
CA PRO A 24 4.42 -10.37 -17.25
C PRO A 24 5.21 -10.79 -16.00
N PRO A 25 4.66 -11.65 -15.11
CA PRO A 25 5.39 -12.22 -13.98
C PRO A 25 6.49 -13.16 -14.48
N GLN A 26 7.50 -12.62 -15.15
CA GLN A 26 8.78 -13.26 -15.29
C GLN A 26 9.44 -13.08 -13.94
N PHE A 27 9.78 -14.19 -13.28
CA PHE A 27 10.92 -14.22 -12.40
C PHE A 27 12.08 -13.62 -13.22
N MET A 28 12.36 -12.33 -13.07
CA MET A 28 13.57 -11.72 -13.61
C MET A 28 14.73 -12.17 -12.72
N TRP A 29 15.10 -13.44 -12.90
CA TRP A 29 16.50 -13.81 -12.84
C TRP A 29 17.05 -13.55 -14.23
N GLU A 30 17.44 -12.32 -14.52
CA GLU A 30 18.35 -12.13 -15.62
C GLU A 30 19.35 -11.01 -15.33
N ASN A 31 20.61 -11.43 -15.39
CA ASN A 31 21.79 -10.64 -15.13
C ASN A 31 21.82 -9.41 -16.02
N SER A 32 21.74 -8.20 -15.47
CA SER A 32 22.13 -7.01 -16.24
C SER A 32 22.71 -5.85 -15.43
N ASP A 33 23.11 -6.08 -14.18
CA ASP A 33 24.19 -5.31 -13.59
C ASP A 33 25.22 -6.31 -13.05
N GLN A 34 26.51 -6.04 -13.22
CA GLN A 34 27.59 -6.85 -12.63
C GLN A 34 27.61 -6.78 -11.09
N THR A 35 26.50 -6.34 -10.46
CA THR A 35 26.35 -6.10 -9.03
C THR A 35 25.46 -7.14 -8.33
N GLY A 36 24.83 -8.05 -9.08
CA GLY A 36 24.07 -9.18 -8.51
C GLY A 36 22.88 -8.75 -7.65
N ARG A 37 22.36 -7.52 -7.84
CA ARG A 37 21.30 -6.97 -7.01
C ARG A 37 19.96 -7.60 -7.37
N ARG A 38 19.38 -8.35 -6.43
CA ARG A 38 18.02 -8.90 -6.54
C ARG A 38 16.99 -7.82 -6.20
N PHE A 39 16.14 -7.47 -7.14
CA PHE A 39 14.97 -6.63 -6.89
C PHE A 39 13.73 -7.52 -6.83
N GLU A 40 13.14 -7.66 -5.66
CA GLU A 40 11.80 -8.25 -5.55
C GLU A 40 10.82 -7.27 -6.19
N VAL A 41 10.29 -7.65 -7.35
CA VAL A 41 9.25 -6.90 -8.04
C VAL A 41 7.93 -7.27 -7.37
N TRP A 42 7.50 -6.42 -6.46
CA TRP A 42 6.11 -6.36 -6.02
C TRP A 42 5.32 -6.02 -7.29
N LYS A 43 4.31 -6.79 -7.70
CA LYS A 43 3.56 -6.54 -8.95
C LYS A 43 2.08 -6.30 -8.66
N GLY A 44 1.58 -5.09 -8.96
CA GLY A 44 0.14 -4.84 -9.05
C GLY A 44 -0.67 -4.76 -7.76
N MET A 45 -0.05 -4.47 -6.59
CA MET A 45 -0.68 -4.84 -5.31
C MET A 45 -0.99 -3.73 -4.34
N PHE A 46 -0.29 -2.58 -4.39
CA PHE A 46 -0.48 -1.54 -3.40
C PHE A 46 0.01 -0.18 -3.90
N VAL A 47 -0.44 0.86 -3.20
CA VAL A 47 0.13 2.21 -3.24
C VAL A 47 0.75 2.52 -1.88
N HIS A 48 1.90 3.17 -1.88
CA HIS A 48 2.72 3.42 -0.69
C HIS A 48 2.87 4.92 -0.46
N GLY A 49 2.53 5.37 0.75
CA GLY A 49 2.69 6.74 1.21
C GLY A 49 3.20 6.83 2.65
N GLY A 50 3.12 8.02 3.23
CA GLY A 50 3.43 8.22 4.64
C GLY A 50 4.91 8.48 4.97
N ASP A 51 5.76 8.67 3.95
CA ASP A 51 7.04 9.34 4.17
C ASP A 51 6.79 10.86 4.29
N ILE A 52 6.83 11.35 5.52
CA ILE A 52 6.54 12.75 5.87
C ILE A 52 7.79 13.64 5.87
N TRP A 53 8.97 13.08 5.65
CA TRP A 53 10.23 13.84 5.66
C TRP A 53 10.77 14.09 4.26
N HIS A 54 10.90 13.03 3.45
CA HIS A 54 11.58 13.10 2.15
C HIS A 54 10.63 12.86 0.98
N GLY A 55 9.56 12.08 1.20
CA GLY A 55 8.59 11.72 0.16
C GLY A 55 9.15 10.76 -0.89
N ASP A 56 10.21 10.01 -0.57
CA ASP A 56 10.85 9.00 -1.44
C ASP A 56 10.86 7.59 -0.82
N GLY A 57 10.32 7.45 0.39
CA GLY A 57 10.22 6.23 1.18
C GLY A 57 11.41 5.98 2.10
N SER A 58 12.36 6.91 2.21
CA SER A 58 13.52 6.78 3.11
C SER A 58 13.30 7.37 4.51
N GLY A 59 12.29 8.23 4.67
CA GLY A 59 12.03 8.96 5.91
C GLY A 59 10.76 8.51 6.64
N GLY A 60 10.40 9.26 7.69
CA GLY A 60 9.22 9.00 8.50
C GLY A 60 9.57 8.81 9.98
N GLU A 61 8.57 9.07 10.83
CA GLU A 61 8.68 8.97 12.28
C GLU A 61 7.34 8.50 12.85
N SER A 62 7.36 7.98 14.07
CA SER A 62 6.15 7.66 14.80
C SER A 62 5.87 8.71 15.88
N ILE A 63 4.64 8.75 16.39
CA ILE A 63 4.33 9.53 17.61
C ILE A 63 5.08 9.01 18.84
N TYR A 64 5.73 7.85 18.75
CA TYR A 64 6.48 7.22 19.84
C TYR A 64 8.00 7.44 19.74
N GLY A 65 8.47 8.18 18.73
CA GLY A 65 9.88 8.34 18.37
C GLY A 65 10.16 7.80 16.95
N ASP A 66 11.38 7.36 16.66
CA ASP A 66 11.77 6.95 15.31
C ASP A 66 10.96 5.74 14.78
N SER A 67 10.70 4.76 15.65
CA SER A 67 9.94 3.57 15.29
C SER A 67 9.24 2.91 16.48
N PHE A 68 8.31 1.99 16.21
CA PHE A 68 7.59 1.21 17.20
C PHE A 68 7.42 -0.27 16.78
N ASP A 69 7.10 -1.10 17.76
CA ASP A 69 6.97 -2.55 17.62
C ASP A 69 5.71 -2.96 16.84
N ASP A 70 5.70 -4.17 16.28
CA ASP A 70 4.50 -4.74 15.67
C ASP A 70 3.46 -5.08 16.76
N GLU A 71 2.23 -4.58 16.64
CA GLU A 71 1.18 -4.79 17.65
C GLU A 71 0.62 -6.22 17.61
N ALA A 72 -0.08 -6.58 16.53
CA ALA A 72 -0.65 -7.91 16.34
C ALA A 72 -0.83 -8.24 14.84
N PHE A 73 -0.70 -9.51 14.47
CA PHE A 73 -0.88 -10.02 13.09
C PHE A 73 -2.20 -10.79 12.93
N GLU A 74 -3.27 -10.31 13.54
CA GLU A 74 -4.59 -10.97 13.51
C GLU A 74 -5.24 -10.87 12.13
N LEU A 75 -5.08 -9.72 11.48
CA LEU A 75 -5.67 -9.43 10.18
C LEU A 75 -4.74 -9.84 9.06
N ARG A 76 -5.33 -10.44 8.02
CA ARG A 76 -4.64 -10.87 6.81
C ARG A 76 -4.85 -9.86 5.69
N HIS A 77 -3.92 -9.83 4.75
CA HIS A 77 -4.03 -8.98 3.58
C HIS A 77 -4.85 -9.71 2.49
N ASP A 78 -6.11 -10.05 2.77
CA ASP A 78 -6.94 -10.93 1.95
C ASP A 78 -7.93 -10.22 1.03
N ALA A 79 -7.99 -8.88 1.10
CA ALA A 79 -8.88 -8.05 0.30
C ALA A 79 -8.15 -6.81 -0.24
N PRO A 80 -8.63 -6.21 -1.35
CA PRO A 80 -8.22 -4.87 -1.72
C PRO A 80 -8.75 -3.82 -0.72
N GLY A 81 -8.07 -2.69 -0.63
CA GLY A 81 -8.43 -1.57 0.23
C GLY A 81 -7.94 -1.70 1.68
N LEU A 82 -7.20 -2.74 2.03
CA LEU A 82 -6.60 -2.88 3.36
C LEU A 82 -5.43 -1.91 3.53
N LEU A 83 -5.41 -1.22 4.67
CA LEU A 83 -4.42 -0.25 5.09
C LEU A 83 -3.45 -0.91 6.08
N SER A 84 -2.17 -0.89 5.77
CA SER A 84 -1.14 -1.66 6.48
C SER A 84 0.17 -0.90 6.64
N MET A 85 0.90 -1.19 7.71
CA MET A 85 2.20 -0.56 8.00
C MET A 85 3.26 -1.03 7.00
N ALA A 86 3.95 -0.11 6.33
CA ALA A 86 4.97 -0.48 5.35
C ALA A 86 6.30 -0.93 5.99
N GLY A 87 6.49 -0.64 7.27
CA GLY A 87 7.76 -0.81 7.97
C GLY A 87 8.85 0.12 7.41
N THR A 88 9.90 0.35 8.19
CA THR A 88 11.05 1.11 7.71
C THR A 88 11.85 0.24 6.73
N PRO A 89 12.20 0.73 5.52
CA PRO A 89 13.02 -0.06 4.61
C PRO A 89 14.35 -0.40 5.29
N PRO A 90 14.89 -1.61 5.10
CA PRO A 90 16.18 -1.96 5.69
C PRO A 90 17.22 -0.96 5.18
N MET A 91 17.83 -0.22 6.11
CA MET A 91 19.03 0.55 5.78
C MET A 91 20.07 -0.41 5.21
N ARG A 92 20.70 -0.04 4.10
CA ARG A 92 21.83 -0.80 3.57
C ARG A 92 22.96 -0.71 4.60
N GLN A 93 23.14 -1.74 5.42
CA GLN A 93 24.32 -1.81 6.27
C GLN A 93 25.52 -2.31 5.44
N ARG A 94 25.31 -3.26 4.51
CA ARG A 94 26.31 -3.70 3.51
C ARG A 94 25.65 -4.21 2.22
N GLU A 95 26.40 -4.27 1.11
CA GLU A 95 25.89 -4.74 -0.20
C GLU A 95 25.67 -6.27 -0.27
N ASP A 96 26.29 -7.02 0.64
CA ASP A 96 26.26 -8.49 0.74
C ASP A 96 25.21 -9.02 1.72
N GLU A 97 24.67 -8.16 2.60
CA GLU A 97 23.63 -8.55 3.55
C GLU A 97 22.27 -8.63 2.84
N ARG A 98 21.72 -9.85 2.83
CA ARG A 98 20.38 -10.15 2.34
C ARG A 98 19.40 -9.16 2.99
N ARG A 99 18.47 -8.56 2.23
CA ARG A 99 17.39 -7.73 2.79
C ARG A 99 16.55 -8.59 3.75
N VAL A 100 16.89 -8.57 5.03
CA VAL A 100 16.08 -9.18 6.07
C VAL A 100 15.03 -8.14 6.45
N HIS A 101 13.76 -8.52 6.34
CA HIS A 101 12.69 -7.75 6.96
C HIS A 101 13.04 -7.57 8.44
N LYS A 102 13.21 -6.32 8.90
CA LYS A 102 13.50 -6.04 10.29
C LYS A 102 12.16 -5.90 11.01
N PRO A 103 11.76 -6.87 11.86
CA PRO A 103 10.54 -6.75 12.64
C PRO A 103 10.62 -5.52 13.55
N ASN A 104 9.47 -5.05 14.03
CA ASN A 104 9.41 -3.99 15.03
C ASN A 104 10.08 -2.68 14.60
N MET A 105 9.82 -2.25 13.37
CA MET A 105 10.37 -1.02 12.80
C MET A 105 9.29 -0.19 12.08
N ASN A 106 8.09 -0.16 12.66
CA ASN A 106 7.00 0.63 12.13
C ASN A 106 7.23 2.13 12.39
N SER A 107 6.84 2.97 11.43
CA SER A 107 7.00 4.43 11.48
C SER A 107 5.71 5.10 10.96
N SER A 108 5.80 6.22 10.24
CA SER A 108 4.64 6.84 9.56
C SER A 108 4.31 6.23 8.20
N GLN A 109 5.17 5.35 7.66
CA GLN A 109 4.96 4.80 6.32
C GLN A 109 3.87 3.72 6.30
N PHE A 110 2.94 3.81 5.35
CA PHE A 110 1.82 2.89 5.18
C PHE A 110 1.55 2.57 3.72
N PHE A 111 0.97 1.41 3.45
CA PHE A 111 0.48 1.08 2.12
C PHE A 111 -1.01 0.71 2.13
N ILE A 112 -1.65 0.94 0.99
CA ILE A 112 -3.03 0.52 0.73
C ILE A 112 -3.00 -0.56 -0.34
N THR A 113 -3.53 -1.73 -0.02
CA THR A 113 -3.65 -2.82 -0.99
C THR A 113 -4.66 -2.48 -2.08
N THR A 114 -4.38 -2.85 -3.32
CA THR A 114 -5.28 -2.71 -4.48
C THR A 114 -5.78 -4.07 -4.97
N LYS A 115 -5.23 -5.16 -4.43
CA LYS A 115 -5.61 -6.55 -4.69
C LYS A 115 -5.41 -7.38 -3.42
N ALA A 116 -6.21 -8.43 -3.27
CA ALA A 116 -5.99 -9.46 -2.26
C ALA A 116 -4.57 -10.05 -2.38
N SER A 117 -3.86 -10.13 -1.26
CA SER A 117 -2.51 -10.67 -1.17
C SER A 117 -2.48 -12.19 -0.90
N THR A 118 -3.57 -12.75 -0.37
CA THR A 118 -3.70 -14.20 -0.21
C THR A 118 -4.04 -14.87 -1.55
N PRO A 119 -3.38 -16.00 -1.90
CA PRO A 119 -3.71 -16.72 -3.10
C PRO A 119 -5.17 -17.18 -3.09
N ALA A 120 -5.94 -16.81 -4.11
CA ALA A 120 -7.06 -17.65 -4.52
C ALA A 120 -6.46 -18.98 -4.99
N LEU A 121 -7.03 -20.11 -4.53
CA LEU A 121 -6.64 -21.48 -4.84
C LEU A 121 -5.99 -21.61 -6.24
N GLY A 122 -4.66 -21.79 -6.30
CA GLY A 122 -3.93 -22.16 -7.53
C GLY A 122 -3.34 -21.04 -8.41
N GLY A 123 -3.29 -19.77 -8.00
CA GLY A 123 -2.70 -18.68 -8.80
C GLY A 123 -1.58 -17.89 -8.10
N ALA A 124 -0.50 -17.60 -8.85
CA ALA A 124 0.66 -16.74 -8.57
C ALA A 124 0.90 -16.29 -7.11
N THR A 125 1.94 -16.84 -6.49
CA THR A 125 2.44 -16.49 -5.15
C THR A 125 2.78 -15.01 -5.05
N ILE A 126 2.01 -14.31 -4.23
CA ILE A 126 2.24 -12.93 -3.83
C ILE A 126 3.32 -12.90 -2.72
N PRO A 127 4.22 -11.90 -2.68
CA PRO A 127 5.10 -11.73 -1.53
C PRO A 127 4.27 -11.61 -0.23
N HIS A 128 4.38 -12.60 0.65
CA HIS A 128 3.57 -12.72 1.86
C HIS A 128 3.77 -11.49 2.78
N PHE A 129 2.79 -10.58 2.80
CA PHE A 129 2.68 -9.48 3.76
C PHE A 129 2.17 -9.94 5.13
N ASP A 130 1.40 -11.03 5.12
CA ASP A 130 0.89 -11.66 6.32
C ASP A 130 2.04 -12.01 7.27
N HIS A 131 1.84 -11.73 8.56
CA HIS A 131 2.82 -11.94 9.64
C HIS A 131 4.12 -11.11 9.51
N LYS A 132 4.15 -10.09 8.64
CA LYS A 132 5.26 -9.14 8.51
C LYS A 132 4.82 -7.68 8.60
N HIS A 133 3.61 -7.39 8.15
CA HIS A 133 3.06 -6.03 8.17
C HIS A 133 1.75 -6.04 8.95
N VAL A 134 1.58 -5.06 9.84
CA VAL A 134 0.39 -4.92 10.65
C VAL A 134 -0.69 -4.20 9.84
N VAL A 135 -1.80 -4.89 9.59
CA VAL A 135 -3.02 -4.27 9.04
C VAL A 135 -3.73 -3.54 10.17
N PHE A 136 -4.04 -2.27 9.96
CA PHE A 136 -4.66 -1.42 10.99
C PHE A 136 -5.94 -0.71 10.50
N GLY A 137 -6.35 -0.92 9.25
CA GLY A 137 -7.59 -0.33 8.75
C GLY A 137 -7.97 -0.77 7.34
N ARG A 138 -9.03 -0.16 6.81
CA ARG A 138 -9.49 -0.36 5.44
C ARG A 138 -10.03 0.94 4.85
N VAL A 139 -9.93 1.07 3.54
CA VAL A 139 -10.56 2.13 2.75
C VAL A 139 -12.06 1.85 2.70
N VAL A 140 -12.84 2.77 3.26
CA VAL A 140 -14.31 2.70 3.23
C VAL A 140 -14.87 3.39 1.99
N SER A 141 -14.25 4.49 1.55
CA SER A 141 -14.65 5.27 0.38
C SER A 141 -13.43 5.81 -0.36
N GLY A 142 -13.56 6.06 -1.67
CA GLY A 142 -12.48 6.60 -2.51
C GLY A 142 -11.50 5.56 -3.06
N MET A 143 -11.91 4.28 -3.15
CA MET A 143 -11.06 3.23 -3.73
C MET A 143 -10.74 3.47 -5.22
N ASP A 144 -11.59 4.21 -5.94
CA ASP A 144 -11.31 4.64 -7.31
C ASP A 144 -10.10 5.59 -7.38
N ILE A 145 -9.90 6.46 -6.38
CA ILE A 145 -8.74 7.34 -6.26
C ILE A 145 -7.47 6.52 -6.03
N VAL A 146 -7.54 5.51 -5.15
CA VAL A 146 -6.43 4.59 -4.90
C VAL A 146 -6.01 3.88 -6.20
N ARG A 147 -6.98 3.40 -7.00
CA ARG A 147 -6.72 2.79 -8.30
C ARG A 147 -6.14 3.78 -9.32
N LYS A 148 -6.58 5.04 -9.32
CA LYS A 148 -5.98 6.09 -10.18
C LYS A 148 -4.51 6.32 -9.81
N ILE A 149 -4.17 6.38 -8.52
CA ILE A 149 -2.77 6.50 -8.07
C ILE A 149 -1.96 5.28 -8.51
N GLN A 150 -2.53 4.08 -8.42
CA GLN A 150 -1.87 2.84 -8.83
C GLN A 150 -1.46 2.84 -10.31
N GLN A 151 -2.25 3.48 -11.17
CA GLN A 151 -2.07 3.52 -12.62
C GLN A 151 -1.08 4.60 -13.09
N LEU A 152 -0.53 5.39 -12.17
CA LEU A 152 0.42 6.44 -12.55
C LEU A 152 1.73 5.83 -13.07
N PRO A 153 2.41 6.50 -14.02
CA PRO A 153 3.72 6.07 -14.48
C PRO A 153 4.73 5.99 -13.34
N VAL A 154 5.52 4.90 -13.32
CA VAL A 154 6.53 4.68 -12.30
C VAL A 154 7.92 4.44 -12.90
N ASP A 155 8.94 4.91 -12.19
CA ASP A 155 10.33 4.57 -12.46
C ASP A 155 10.63 3.20 -11.81
N ILE A 156 10.60 2.16 -12.64
CA ILE A 156 10.88 0.77 -12.26
C ILE A 156 12.30 0.65 -11.69
N MET A 157 13.28 1.38 -12.24
CA MET A 157 14.68 1.35 -11.79
C MET A 157 14.84 1.99 -10.40
N ARG A 158 13.98 2.94 -10.05
CA ARG A 158 13.91 3.55 -8.71
C ARG A 158 12.91 2.85 -7.78
N ARG A 159 12.70 1.55 -8.00
CA ARG A 159 11.80 0.68 -7.21
C ARG A 159 10.35 1.18 -7.25
N HIS A 160 9.86 1.40 -8.46
CA HIS A 160 8.49 1.86 -8.74
C HIS A 160 8.16 3.21 -8.08
N LEU A 161 9.12 4.15 -8.11
CA LEU A 161 8.88 5.51 -7.66
C LEU A 161 7.89 6.18 -8.61
N ILE A 162 6.81 6.78 -8.11
CA ILE A 162 5.86 7.49 -8.96
C ILE A 162 6.57 8.68 -9.60
N VAL A 163 6.51 8.77 -10.93
CA VAL A 163 7.17 9.84 -11.69
C VAL A 163 6.51 11.18 -11.39
N GLU A 164 5.18 11.18 -11.28
CA GLU A 164 4.39 12.35 -10.94
C GLU A 164 4.17 12.47 -9.42
N LYS A 165 4.22 13.71 -8.93
CA LYS A 165 4.10 13.96 -7.48
C LYS A 165 2.62 13.89 -7.04
N VAL A 166 2.27 12.85 -6.31
CA VAL A 166 0.94 12.70 -5.68
C VAL A 166 0.99 13.21 -4.24
N ILE A 167 0.27 14.30 -3.95
CA ILE A 167 0.34 15.01 -2.66
C ILE A 167 -0.98 14.88 -1.90
N ILE A 168 -0.89 14.52 -0.61
CA ILE A 168 -2.01 14.61 0.32
C ILE A 168 -2.23 16.08 0.71
N ARG A 169 -3.16 16.77 0.04
CA ARG A 169 -3.41 18.21 0.26
C ARG A 169 -4.05 18.53 1.61
N GLY A 170 -4.82 17.60 2.14
CA GLY A 170 -5.49 17.73 3.44
C GLY A 170 -5.81 16.35 4.00
N CYS A 171 -5.69 16.22 5.32
CA CYS A 171 -6.01 15.02 6.07
C CYS A 171 -6.49 15.43 7.47
N GLY A 172 -7.26 14.57 8.12
CA GLY A 172 -7.77 14.80 9.46
C GLY A 172 -8.59 13.61 9.93
N GLU A 173 -9.14 13.75 11.13
CA GLU A 173 -10.05 12.77 11.73
C GLU A 173 -11.49 13.20 11.46
N LEU A 174 -12.32 12.26 11.00
CA LEU A 174 -13.75 12.48 10.84
C LEU A 174 -14.45 12.21 12.18
N THR A 175 -15.51 12.97 12.48
CA THR A 175 -16.38 12.63 13.61
C THR A 175 -17.11 11.32 13.33
N SER A 176 -17.59 10.66 14.38
CA SER A 176 -18.35 9.41 14.28
C SER A 176 -19.52 9.50 13.30
N GLU A 177 -20.24 10.62 13.31
CA GLU A 177 -21.42 10.84 12.46
C GLU A 177 -21.02 11.00 11.00
N ALA A 178 -19.96 11.76 10.73
CA ALA A 178 -19.43 11.95 9.39
C ALA A 178 -18.86 10.64 8.81
N ALA A 179 -18.16 9.85 9.64
CA ALA A 179 -17.61 8.56 9.25
C ALA A 179 -18.72 7.54 8.91
N GLN A 180 -19.81 7.51 9.70
CA GLN A 180 -20.96 6.65 9.43
C GLN A 180 -21.64 7.05 8.10
N ALA A 181 -21.89 8.33 7.89
CA ALA A 181 -22.48 8.82 6.64
C ALA A 181 -21.62 8.48 5.41
N CYS A 182 -20.29 8.56 5.52
CA CYS A 182 -19.38 8.13 4.46
C CYS A 182 -19.44 6.63 4.19
N SER A 183 -19.65 5.82 5.23
CA SER A 183 -19.79 4.37 5.12
C SER A 183 -21.10 4.00 4.44
N ASP A 184 -22.21 4.58 4.90
CA ASP A 184 -23.54 4.33 4.33
C ASP A 184 -23.61 4.73 2.86
N ALA A 185 -23.00 5.87 2.50
CA ALA A 185 -22.92 6.33 1.12
C ALA A 185 -22.06 5.41 0.23
N ALA A 186 -21.01 4.80 0.78
CA ALA A 186 -20.17 3.86 0.04
C ALA A 186 -20.90 2.54 -0.24
N GLU A 187 -21.59 1.99 0.75
CA GLU A 187 -22.41 0.78 0.59
C GLU A 187 -23.54 1.01 -0.44
N ALA A 188 -24.25 2.14 -0.35
CA ALA A 188 -25.30 2.48 -1.33
C ALA A 188 -24.78 2.62 -2.77
N CYS A 189 -23.56 3.17 -2.95
CA CYS A 189 -22.93 3.23 -4.27
C CYS A 189 -22.56 1.85 -4.82
N SER A 190 -22.21 0.90 -3.95
CA SER A 190 -21.86 -0.47 -4.35
C SER A 190 -23.08 -1.28 -4.79
N ASP A 191 -24.23 -1.08 -4.12
CA ASP A 191 -25.51 -1.72 -4.49
C ASP A 191 -26.08 -1.16 -5.81
N ALA A 192 -25.94 0.15 -6.05
CA ALA A 192 -26.35 0.76 -7.31
C ALA A 192 -25.59 0.22 -8.53
N GLY A 193 -24.33 -0.21 -8.35
CA GLY A 193 -23.53 -0.87 -9.38
C GLY A 193 -23.94 -2.31 -9.67
N ALA A 194 -24.55 -3.01 -8.71
CA ALA A 194 -25.00 -4.39 -8.85
C ALA A 194 -26.35 -4.53 -9.59
N ILE A 195 -27.17 -3.47 -9.65
CA ILE A 195 -28.47 -3.49 -10.34
C ILE A 195 -28.30 -3.35 -11.87
N ALA A 196 -27.18 -2.81 -12.36
CA ALA A 196 -26.98 -2.51 -13.78
C ALA A 196 -26.65 -3.74 -14.66
N THR A 197 -26.40 -4.93 -14.11
CA THR A 197 -26.00 -6.12 -14.90
C THR A 197 -27.14 -7.08 -15.26
N ASN A 198 -28.36 -6.86 -14.77
CA ASN A 198 -29.38 -7.91 -14.79
C ASN A 198 -30.53 -7.69 -15.80
N ASN A 199 -30.40 -6.72 -16.71
CA ASN A 199 -31.47 -6.39 -17.67
C ASN A 199 -31.04 -6.45 -19.15
N ALA A 200 -30.17 -7.38 -19.50
CA ALA A 200 -29.98 -7.83 -20.88
C ALA A 200 -30.75 -9.15 -21.11
N GLY A 201 -32.08 -9.08 -20.95
CA GLY A 201 -32.99 -10.16 -21.28
C GLY A 201 -33.21 -10.26 -22.80
N GLN A 202 -32.85 -11.42 -23.35
CA GLN A 202 -33.65 -12.21 -24.29
C GLN A 202 -34.47 -11.44 -25.34
N SER A 203 -33.92 -11.36 -26.55
CA SER A 203 -34.72 -11.39 -27.77
C SER A 203 -33.91 -12.08 -28.87
N GLY A 204 -34.30 -13.31 -29.22
CA GLY A 204 -33.74 -14.14 -30.28
C GLY A 204 -34.54 -15.42 -30.42
#